data_AF-A0A645C9X1-F1
#
_entry.id   AF-A0A645C9X1-F1
#
_cell.length_a   1.000
_cell.length_b   1.000
_cell.length_c   1.000
_cell.angle_alpha   90.00
_cell.angle_beta   90.00
_cell.angle_gamma   90.00
#
_symmetry.space_group_name_H-M   'P 1'
#
loop_
_entity.id
_entity.type
_entity.pdbx_description
1 polymer ?
#
loop_
_entity_poly.entity_id
_entity_poly.type
_entity_poly.pdbx_seq_one_letter_code
_entity_poly.pdbx_strand_id
1 'polypeptide(L)' 'MKKQPAVYSGSSGFNETNRDVKDFLKSHKGTLNVEERNTLGDLLDRRAAAISDCLGVKVSSVVDHKK' A
#
# COMPACT_ATOMS: atom_id res chain seq x y z
N MET A 1 -5.80 19.87 7.67
CA MET A 1 -5.59 19.82 6.21
C MET A 1 -6.02 18.46 5.71
N LYS A 2 -7.02 18.36 4.84
CA LYS A 2 -7.40 17.08 4.21
C LYS A 2 -6.35 16.77 3.15
N LYS A 3 -5.52 15.72 3.33
CA LYS A 3 -4.60 15.24 2.30
C LYS A 3 -5.44 14.83 1.09
N GLN A 4 -5.15 15.41 -0.09
CA GLN A 4 -5.77 14.96 -1.33
C GLN A 4 -5.29 13.52 -1.60
N PRO A 5 -6.18 12.60 -2.03
CA PRO A 5 -5.76 11.28 -2.44
C PRO A 5 -4.90 11.41 -3.70
N ALA A 6 -3.69 10.86 -3.65
CA ALA A 6 -2.83 10.77 -4.82
C ALA A 6 -3.53 9.90 -5.87
N VAL A 7 -3.80 10.48 -7.04
CA VAL A 7 -4.39 9.78 -8.18
C VAL A 7 -3.27 8.98 -8.84
N TYR A 8 -3.27 7.65 -8.66
CA TYR A 8 -2.28 6.75 -9.25
C TYR A 8 -2.80 6.25 -10.60
N SER A 9 -2.64 7.07 -11.65
CA SER A 9 -3.07 6.69 -13.00
C SER A 9 -2.14 5.63 -13.59
N GLY A 10 -2.62 4.38 -13.69
CA GLY A 10 -2.05 3.36 -14.58
C GLY A 10 -2.04 1.95 -14.00
N SER A 11 -2.41 0.97 -14.82
CA SER A 11 -2.38 -0.46 -14.52
C SER A 11 -0.97 -1.00 -14.14
N SER A 12 0.08 -0.19 -14.29
CA SER A 12 1.45 -0.44 -13.80
C SER A 12 1.61 -0.25 -12.29
N GLY A 13 0.76 0.58 -11.66
CA GLY A 13 0.90 0.94 -10.25
C GLY A 13 0.67 -0.21 -9.28
N PHE A 14 -0.08 -1.25 -9.66
CA PHE A 14 -0.29 -2.41 -8.80
C PHE A 14 1.01 -3.20 -8.54
N ASN A 15 1.80 -3.44 -9.58
CA ASN A 15 3.04 -4.20 -9.44
C ASN A 15 4.09 -3.41 -8.65
N GLU A 16 4.15 -2.10 -8.86
CA GLU A 16 5.03 -1.18 -8.15
C GLU A 16 4.67 -1.11 -6.65
N THR A 17 3.40 -0.84 -6.33
CA THR A 17 2.93 -0.76 -4.94
C THR A 17 3.07 -2.10 -4.19
N ASN A 18 2.86 -3.23 -4.88
CA ASN A 18 3.09 -4.55 -4.30
C ASN A 18 4.58 -4.82 -4.05
N ARG A 19 5.47 -4.36 -4.93
CA ARG A 19 6.91 -4.46 -4.74
C ARG A 19 7.36 -3.62 -3.54
N ASP A 20 6.89 -2.39 -3.43
CA ASP A 20 7.26 -1.47 -2.35
C ASP A 20 6.89 -2.05 -0.97
N VAL A 21 5.67 -2.59 -0.83
CA VAL A 21 5.24 -3.25 0.41
C VAL A 21 6.14 -4.46 0.73
N LYS A 22 6.47 -5.29 -0.26
CA LYS A 22 7.34 -6.46 -0.05
C LYS A 22 8.77 -6.06 0.31
N ASP A 23 9.31 -5.04 -0.34
CA ASP A 23 10.67 -4.57 -0.10
C ASP A 23 10.77 -3.89 1.28
N PHE A 24 9.73 -3.17 1.72
CA PHE A 24 9.60 -2.65 3.08
C PHE A 24 9.57 -3.78 4.13
N LEU A 25 8.75 -4.82 3.91
CA LEU A 25 8.66 -5.96 4.83
C LEU A 25 9.95 -6.81 4.87
N LYS A 26 10.70 -6.86 3.77
CA LYS A 26 12.02 -7.54 3.73
C LYS A 26 13.08 -6.79 4.53
N SER A 27 13.06 -5.45 4.48
CA SER A 27 14.01 -4.61 5.21
C SER A 27 13.67 -4.49 6.69
N HIS A 28 12.40 -4.67 7.06
CA HIS A 28 11.94 -4.58 8.46
C HIS A 28 11.39 -5.93 8.96
N LYS A 29 12.30 -6.79 9.44
CA LYS A 29 11.97 -8.16 9.92
C LYS A 29 11.50 -8.24 11.37
N GLY A 30 11.27 -7.11 12.03
CA GLY A 30 10.96 -7.02 13.47
C GLY A 30 9.72 -6.19 13.77
N THR A 31 9.51 -5.90 15.05
CA THR A 31 8.46 -4.98 15.48
C THR A 31 8.71 -3.60 14.91
N LEU A 32 7.76 -3.11 14.11
CA LEU A 32 7.85 -1.78 13.52
C LEU A 32 7.65 -0.70 14.59
N ASN A 33 8.50 0.32 14.55
CA ASN A 33 8.29 1.53 15.33
C ASN A 33 7.10 2.35 14.79
N VAL A 34 6.73 3.45 15.44
CA VAL A 34 5.55 4.25 15.04
C VAL A 34 5.70 4.81 13.62
N GLU A 35 6.88 5.29 13.25
CA GLU A 35 7.15 5.92 11.94
C GLU A 35 7.15 4.87 10.82
N GLU A 36 7.75 3.72 11.07
CA GLU A 36 7.72 2.55 10.19
C GLU A 36 6.29 2.03 9.99
N ARG A 37 5.47 1.99 11.06
CA ARG A 37 4.05 1.63 10.94
C ARG A 37 3.27 2.62 10.09
N ASN A 38 3.50 3.92 10.27
CA ASN A 38 2.87 4.94 9.43
C ASN A 38 3.30 4.80 7.97
N THR A 39 4.58 4.54 7.72
CA THR A 39 5.13 4.30 6.39
C THR A 39 4.50 3.08 5.73
N LEU A 40 4.38 1.97 6.47
CA LEU A 40 3.69 0.78 5.98
C LEU A 40 2.21 1.06 5.69
N GLY A 41 1.53 1.85 6.53
CA GLY A 41 0.17 2.31 6.31
C GLY A 41 0.01 3.04 4.97
N ASP A 42 0.87 4.03 4.72
CA ASP A 42 0.88 4.77 3.45
C ASP A 42 1.13 3.86 2.23
N LEU A 43 2.02 2.85 2.36
CA LEU A 43 2.28 1.87 1.30
C LEU A 43 1.06 0.97 1.02
N LEU A 44 0.37 0.52 2.08
CA LEU A 44 -0.84 -0.28 1.96
C LEU A 44 -2.01 0.52 1.36
N ASP A 45 -2.15 1.80 1.71
CA ASP A 45 -3.16 2.70 1.13
C ASP A 45 -2.95 2.88 -0.38
N ARG A 46 -1.69 3.04 -0.82
CA ARG A 46 -1.35 3.10 -2.25
C ARG A 46 -1.70 1.81 -2.97
N ARG A 47 -1.42 0.66 -2.36
CA ARG A 47 -1.78 -0.64 -2.92
C ARG A 47 -3.31 -0.82 -2.97
N ALA A 48 -4.04 -0.36 -1.95
CA ALA A 48 -5.51 -0.38 -1.95
C ALA A 48 -6.08 0.48 -3.07
N ALA A 49 -5.53 1.67 -3.32
CA ALA A 49 -5.90 2.52 -4.45
C ALA A 49 -5.63 1.83 -5.79
N ALA A 50 -4.44 1.24 -5.98
CA ALA A 50 -4.11 0.53 -7.22
C ALA A 50 -5.02 -0.69 -7.48
N ILE A 51 -5.41 -1.43 -6.43
CA ILE A 51 -6.40 -2.51 -6.55
C ILE A 51 -7.78 -1.94 -6.89
N SER A 52 -8.17 -0.83 -6.27
CA SER A 52 -9.44 -0.17 -6.54
C SER A 52 -9.58 0.21 -8.00
N ASP A 53 -8.54 0.84 -8.55
CA ASP A 53 -8.49 1.27 -9.95
C ASP A 53 -8.48 0.07 -10.91
N CYS A 54 -7.73 -0.98 -10.58
CA CYS A 54 -7.64 -2.19 -11.40
C CYS A 54 -8.97 -2.96 -11.47
N LEU A 55 -9.69 -3.04 -10.36
CA LEU A 55 -10.94 -3.81 -10.25
C LEU A 55 -12.20 -2.96 -10.51
N GLY A 56 -12.06 -1.63 -10.59
CA GLY A 56 -13.20 -0.71 -10.70
C GLY A 56 -14.10 -0.70 -9.46
N VAL A 57 -13.55 -1.04 -8.29
CA VAL A 57 -14.28 -1.09 -7.01
C VAL A 57 -13.58 -0.24 -5.97
N LYS A 58 -14.28 0.20 -4.92
CA LYS A 58 -13.64 0.91 -3.81
C LYS A 58 -13.05 -0.07 -2.80
N VAL A 59 -11.73 -0.14 -2.69
CA VAL A 59 -11.02 -0.88 -1.63
C VAL A 59 -10.59 0.10 -0.54
N SER A 60 -11.06 -0.12 0.68
CA SER A 60 -10.78 0.74 1.83
C SER A 60 -9.65 0.24 2.74
N SER A 61 -9.26 -1.03 2.62
CA SER A 61 -8.20 -1.63 3.44
C SER A 61 -7.68 -2.88 2.76
N VAL A 62 -6.37 -3.12 2.89
CA VAL A 62 -5.69 -4.32 2.41
C VAL A 62 -4.83 -4.90 3.52
N VAL A 63 -4.86 -6.22 3.68
CA VAL A 63 -4.08 -6.95 4.67
C VAL A 63 -3.41 -8.13 3.99
N ASP A 64 -2.11 -8.29 4.25
CA ASP A 64 -1.39 -9.50 3.84
C ASP A 64 -1.56 -10.59 4.89
N HIS A 65 -2.39 -11.58 4.57
CA HIS A 65 -2.48 -12.80 5.37
C HIS A 65 -1.29 -13.71 5.06
N LYS A 66 -0.62 -14.23 6.10
CA LYS A 66 0.27 -15.38 5.91
C LYS A 66 -0.58 -16.57 5.44
N LYS A 67 -0.17 -17.19 4.34
CA LYS A 67 -0.62 -18.54 3.98
C LYS A 67 0.01 -19.57 4.91
#